data_AF-A0A651HZW2-F1
#
_entry.id   AF-A0A651HZW2-F1
#
_cell.length_a   1.000
_cell.length_b   1.000
_cell.length_c   1.000
_cell.angle_alpha   90.00
_cell.angle_beta   90.00
_cell.angle_gamma   90.00
#
_symmetry.space_group_name_H-M   'P 1'
#
loop_
_entity.id
_entity.type
_entity.pdbx_description
1 polymer ?
#
loop_
_entity_poly.entity_id
_entity_poly.type
_entity_poly.pdbx_seq_one_letter_code
_entity_poly.pdbx_strand_id
1 'polypeptide(L)'
;MLPNLREQDQAINERLVFYGGFVILFTLAAWFFVERTAFVDISFHLFQLIHDGIAIQNNRFVAILTQIFPIAGIHLGLPLKSLMLIYSLAFPIVYFVVFLILYEILKMRELAIAFFLS
;
A
#
# COMPACT_ATOMS: atom_id res chain seq x y z
N MET A 1 -13.29 -7.50 34.26
CA MET A 1 -12.79 -6.13 34.45
C MET A 1 -13.20 -5.36 33.21
N LEU A 2 -14.17 -4.44 33.33
CA LEU A 2 -14.57 -3.62 32.18
C LEU A 2 -13.43 -2.64 31.89
N PRO A 3 -13.03 -2.46 30.62
CA PRO A 3 -12.01 -1.47 30.27
C PRO A 3 -12.46 -0.09 30.73
N ASN A 4 -11.51 0.71 31.22
CA ASN A 4 -11.78 2.07 31.69
C ASN A 4 -12.29 2.90 30.49
N LEU A 5 -13.36 3.68 30.69
CA LEU A 5 -13.97 4.51 29.64
C LEU A 5 -12.92 5.36 28.90
N ARG A 6 -11.91 5.85 29.63
CA ARG A 6 -10.80 6.64 29.08
C ARG A 6 -9.87 5.86 28.16
N GLU A 7 -9.63 4.57 28.43
CA GLU A 7 -8.82 3.70 27.57
C GLU A 7 -9.60 3.31 26.30
N GLN A 8 -10.91 3.16 26.42
CA GLN A 8 -11.79 2.90 25.29
C GLN A 8 -11.86 4.10 24.33
N ASP A 9 -12.01 5.31 24.84
CA ASP A 9 -12.00 6.55 24.05
C ASP A 9 -10.67 6.75 23.32
N GLN A 10 -9.55 6.47 24.00
CA GLN A 10 -8.23 6.57 23.41
C GLN A 10 -8.03 5.58 22.25
N ALA A 11 -8.47 4.32 22.42
CA ALA A 11 -8.38 3.32 21.37
C ALA A 11 -9.23 3.67 20.13
N ILE A 12 -10.38 4.30 20.31
CA ILE A 12 -11.22 4.78 19.20
C ILE A 12 -10.51 5.90 18.45
N ASN A 13 -9.95 6.88 19.16
CA ASN A 13 -9.21 7.99 18.56
C ASN A 13 -7.98 7.51 17.77
N GLU A 14 -7.22 6.55 18.31
CA GLU A 14 -6.09 5.93 17.62
C GLU A 14 -6.52 5.27 16.31
N ARG A 15 -7.58 4.46 16.34
CA ARG A 15 -8.12 3.80 15.14
C ARG A 15 -8.57 4.81 14.09
N LEU A 16 -9.26 5.88 14.50
CA LEU A 16 -9.70 6.95 13.60
C LEU A 16 -8.50 7.62 12.91
N VAL A 17 -7.42 7.89 13.66
CA VAL A 17 -6.20 8.48 13.10
C VAL A 17 -5.55 7.54 12.09
N PHE A 18 -5.37 6.26 12.43
CA PHE A 18 -4.72 5.31 11.53
C PHE A 18 -5.53 5.06 10.27
N TYR A 19 -6.80 4.70 10.41
CA TYR A 19 -7.67 4.42 9.25
C TYR A 19 -7.91 5.70 8.43
N GLY A 20 -8.11 6.84 9.08
CA GLY A 20 -8.21 8.14 8.40
C GLY A 20 -6.95 8.48 7.61
N GLY A 21 -5.77 8.26 8.19
CA GLY A 21 -4.49 8.44 7.52
C GLY A 21 -4.35 7.56 6.27
N PHE A 22 -4.69 6.27 6.37
CA PHE A 22 -4.66 5.37 5.20
C PHE A 22 -5.67 5.79 4.13
N VAL A 23 -6.88 6.22 4.49
CA VAL A 23 -7.86 6.73 3.52
C VAL A 23 -7.33 7.94 2.76
N ILE A 24 -6.66 8.86 3.46
CA ILE A 24 -6.00 10.01 2.82
C ILE A 24 -4.90 9.52 1.88
N LEU A 25 -4.04 8.59 2.31
CA LEU A 25 -2.98 8.02 1.47
C LEU A 25 -3.52 7.33 0.23
N PHE A 26 -4.59 6.54 0.35
CA PHE A 26 -5.26 5.91 -0.79
C PHE A 26 -5.83 6.95 -1.76
N THR A 27 -6.45 8.01 -1.23
CA THR A 27 -7.03 9.08 -2.05
C THR A 27 -5.94 9.83 -2.81
N LEU A 28 -4.84 10.19 -2.14
CA LEU A 28 -3.70 10.85 -2.77
C LEU A 28 -3.00 9.94 -3.79
N ALA A 29 -2.86 8.65 -3.48
CA ALA A 29 -2.29 7.66 -4.39
C ALA A 29 -3.14 7.47 -5.66
N ALA A 30 -4.46 7.51 -5.51
CA ALA A 30 -5.39 7.44 -6.64
C ALA A 30 -5.42 8.75 -7.45
N TRP A 31 -5.30 9.91 -6.79
CA TRP A 31 -5.31 11.21 -7.47
C TRP A 31 -4.04 11.45 -8.26
N PHE A 32 -2.87 11.23 -7.63
CA PHE A 32 -1.54 11.46 -8.22
C PHE A 32 -0.94 10.21 -8.86
N PHE A 33 -1.79 9.31 -9.35
CA PHE A 33 -1.30 8.02 -9.87
C PHE A 33 -0.44 8.19 -11.12
N VAL A 34 -0.73 9.19 -11.96
CA VAL A 34 0.02 9.45 -13.20
C VAL A 34 1.41 9.96 -12.87
N GLU A 35 1.52 10.96 -12.01
CA GLU A 35 2.78 11.58 -11.60
C GLU A 35 3.69 10.56 -10.91
N ARG A 36 3.12 9.69 -10.08
CA ARG A 36 3.87 8.63 -9.40
C ARG A 36 4.36 7.55 -10.35
N THR A 37 3.55 7.13 -11.32
CA THR A 37 3.89 5.99 -12.19
C THR A 37 4.56 6.38 -13.50
N ALA A 38 4.43 7.63 -13.94
CA ALA A 38 5.13 8.17 -15.10
C ALA A 38 6.59 8.57 -14.78
N PHE A 39 6.99 8.54 -13.51
CA PHE A 39 8.37 8.75 -13.12
C PHE A 39 9.27 7.63 -13.66
N VAL A 40 10.52 7.96 -13.98
CA VAL A 40 11.44 7.08 -14.75
C VAL A 40 11.55 5.67 -14.17
N ASP A 41 11.67 5.55 -12.84
CA ASP A 41 11.84 4.26 -12.16
C ASP A 41 10.59 3.36 -12.31
N ILE A 42 9.43 3.86 -11.90
CA ILE A 42 8.19 3.07 -11.90
C ILE A 42 7.69 2.81 -13.33
N SER A 43 7.84 3.78 -14.24
CA SER A 43 7.49 3.59 -15.65
C SER A 43 8.36 2.52 -16.32
N PHE A 44 9.66 2.47 -16.00
CA PHE A 44 10.55 1.43 -16.48
C PHE A 44 10.20 0.05 -15.90
N HIS A 45 9.88 -0.02 -14.60
CA HIS A 45 9.38 -1.24 -13.98
C HIS A 45 8.09 -1.73 -14.64
N LEU A 46 7.13 -0.84 -14.90
CA LEU A 46 5.87 -1.18 -15.56
C LEU A 46 6.10 -1.64 -17.01
N PHE A 47 7.01 -1.01 -17.74
CA PHE A 47 7.39 -1.43 -19.09
C PHE A 47 7.97 -2.85 -19.09
N GLN A 48 8.95 -3.14 -18.22
CA GLN A 48 9.51 -4.48 -18.08
C GLN A 48 8.42 -5.49 -17.66
N LEU A 49 7.50 -5.08 -16.81
CA LEU A 49 6.39 -5.93 -16.38
C LEU A 49 5.48 -6.36 -17.52
N ILE A 50 5.21 -5.44 -18.45
CA ILE A 50 4.37 -5.68 -19.63
C ILE A 50 5.10 -6.56 -20.65
N HIS A 51 6.41 -6.40 -20.82
CA HIS A 51 7.18 -7.09 -21.85
C HIS A 51 7.76 -8.43 -21.41
N ASP A 52 8.44 -8.46 -20.25
CA ASP A 52 9.24 -9.59 -19.76
C ASP A 52 8.66 -10.26 -18.50
N GLY A 53 7.64 -9.67 -17.88
CA GLY A 53 7.02 -10.18 -16.65
C GLY A 53 7.72 -9.67 -15.37
N ILE A 54 7.74 -10.47 -14.30
CA ILE A 54 8.22 -10.03 -12.98
C ILE A 54 9.63 -9.42 -13.07
N ALA A 55 9.75 -8.15 -12.66
CA ALA A 55 10.97 -7.37 -12.79
C ALA A 55 11.60 -7.10 -11.43
N ILE A 56 12.51 -7.97 -10.98
CA ILE A 56 13.27 -7.78 -9.74
C ILE A 56 14.53 -6.95 -10.04
N GLN A 57 14.40 -5.63 -9.97
CA GLN A 57 15.56 -4.73 -10.11
C GLN A 57 16.20 -4.46 -8.74
N ASN A 58 17.52 -4.24 -8.72
CA ASN A 58 18.29 -3.85 -7.54
C ASN A 58 18.15 -4.77 -6.31
N ASN A 59 17.94 -6.09 -6.51
CA ASN A 59 17.71 -7.05 -5.42
C ASN A 59 16.53 -6.66 -4.51
N ARG A 60 15.55 -5.90 -5.02
CA ARG A 60 14.38 -5.46 -4.26
C ARG A 60 13.28 -6.50 -4.29
N PHE A 61 13.51 -7.65 -3.64
CA PHE A 61 12.59 -8.79 -3.63
C PHE A 61 11.17 -8.43 -3.14
N VAL A 62 11.07 -7.48 -2.20
CA VAL A 62 9.77 -7.01 -1.68
C VAL A 62 8.92 -6.31 -2.77
N ALA A 63 9.53 -5.84 -3.86
CA ALA A 63 8.80 -5.23 -4.98
C ALA A 63 7.82 -6.20 -5.64
N ILE A 64 8.04 -7.51 -5.51
CA ILE A 64 7.09 -8.54 -5.99
C ILE A 64 5.69 -8.30 -5.40
N LEU A 65 5.59 -7.95 -4.11
CA LEU A 65 4.29 -7.70 -3.47
C LEU A 65 3.51 -6.57 -4.17
N THR A 66 4.21 -5.55 -4.64
CA THR A 66 3.58 -4.45 -5.38
C THR A 66 3.33 -4.78 -6.86
N GLN A 67 4.12 -5.67 -7.46
CA GLN A 67 4.01 -6.06 -8.87
C GLN A 67 2.91 -7.09 -9.14
N ILE A 68 2.50 -7.90 -8.14
CA ILE A 68 1.41 -8.88 -8.30
C ILE A 68 0.11 -8.22 -8.79
N PHE A 69 -0.20 -7.01 -8.32
CA PHE A 69 -1.41 -6.28 -8.71
C PHE A 69 -1.43 -5.88 -10.19
N PRO A 70 -0.42 -5.14 -10.72
CA PRO A 70 -0.37 -4.83 -12.15
C PRO A 70 -0.21 -6.08 -13.02
N ILE A 71 0.47 -7.14 -12.58
CA ILE A 71 0.52 -8.42 -13.30
C ILE A 71 -0.90 -8.98 -13.50
N ALA A 72 -1.70 -9.04 -12.44
CA ALA A 72 -3.08 -9.48 -12.53
C ALA A 72 -3.88 -8.63 -13.54
N GLY A 73 -3.66 -7.30 -13.54
CA GLY A 73 -4.26 -6.41 -14.52
C GLY A 73 -3.82 -6.65 -15.97
N ILE A 74 -2.55 -6.98 -16.18
CA ILE A 74 -2.00 -7.32 -17.50
C ILE A 74 -2.64 -8.61 -18.03
N HIS A 75 -2.76 -9.64 -17.19
CA HIS A 75 -3.43 -10.89 -17.57
C HIS A 75 -4.92 -10.70 -17.89
N LEU A 76 -5.56 -9.68 -17.32
CA LEU A 76 -6.94 -9.29 -17.62
C LEU A 76 -7.07 -8.37 -18.85
N GLY A 77 -5.96 -8.01 -19.50
CA GLY A 77 -5.95 -7.14 -20.68
C GLY A 77 -6.34 -5.69 -20.38
N LEU A 78 -6.10 -5.21 -19.16
CA LEU A 78 -6.46 -3.84 -18.77
C LEU A 78 -5.64 -2.79 -19.53
N PRO A 79 -6.23 -1.60 -19.81
CA PRO A 79 -5.49 -0.53 -20.46
C PRO A 79 -4.40 0.06 -19.55
N LEU A 80 -3.36 0.63 -20.16
CA LEU A 80 -2.20 1.18 -19.45
C LEU A 80 -2.57 2.13 -18.30
N LYS A 81 -3.56 3.01 -18.50
CA LYS A 81 -4.04 3.94 -17.46
C LYS A 81 -4.53 3.21 -16.21
N SER A 82 -5.23 2.08 -16.38
CA SER A 82 -5.69 1.25 -15.27
C SER A 82 -4.52 0.52 -14.60
N LEU A 83 -3.55 0.03 -15.37
CA LEU A 83 -2.33 -0.58 -14.82
C LEU A 83 -1.54 0.41 -13.96
N MET A 84 -1.38 1.65 -14.42
CA MET A 84 -0.76 2.75 -13.67
C MET A 84 -1.50 3.02 -12.36
N LEU A 85 -2.83 3.09 -12.39
CA LEU A 85 -3.63 3.30 -11.18
C LEU A 85 -3.46 2.15 -10.18
N ILE A 86 -3.61 0.91 -10.65
CA ILE A 86 -3.45 -0.30 -9.83
C ILE A 86 -2.05 -0.35 -9.22
N TYR A 87 -1.02 -0.02 -9.99
CA TYR A 87 0.35 -0.04 -9.51
C TYR A 87 0.60 1.07 -8.46
N SER A 88 0.06 2.28 -8.66
CA SER A 88 0.11 3.35 -7.67
C SER A 88 -0.55 2.96 -6.34
N LEU A 89 -1.70 2.28 -6.42
CA LEU A 89 -2.47 1.80 -5.26
C LEU A 89 -1.82 0.60 -4.57
N ALA A 90 -1.06 -0.22 -5.29
CA ALA A 90 -0.38 -1.39 -4.71
C ALA A 90 0.52 -0.99 -3.53
N PHE A 91 1.18 0.17 -3.58
CA PHE A 91 2.01 0.68 -2.48
C PHE A 91 1.23 0.87 -1.18
N PRO A 92 0.23 1.76 -1.08
CA PRO A 92 -0.54 1.92 0.15
C PRO A 92 -1.31 0.65 0.54
N ILE A 93 -1.71 -0.22 -0.40
CA ILE A 93 -2.31 -1.52 -0.08
C ILE A 93 -1.33 -2.39 0.72
N VAL A 94 -0.10 -2.55 0.24
CA VAL A 94 0.90 -3.40 0.91
C VAL A 94 1.21 -2.85 2.31
N TYR A 95 1.38 -1.53 2.45
CA TYR A 95 1.59 -0.89 3.76
C TYR A 95 0.39 -1.08 4.69
N PHE A 96 -0.83 -0.91 4.18
CA PHE A 96 -2.04 -1.10 4.98
C PHE A 96 -2.18 -2.55 5.46
N VAL A 97 -1.89 -3.53 4.61
CA VAL A 97 -1.91 -4.96 4.99
C VAL A 97 -0.89 -5.25 6.09
N VAL A 98 0.35 -4.76 5.96
CA VAL A 98 1.37 -4.93 7.00
C VAL A 98 0.93 -4.27 8.31
N PHE A 99 0.37 -3.06 8.24
CA PHE A 99 -0.18 -2.37 9.40
C PHE A 99 -1.30 -3.17 10.08
N LEU A 100 -2.25 -3.72 9.33
CA LEU A 100 -3.33 -4.55 9.88
C LEU A 100 -2.79 -5.81 10.59
N ILE A 101 -1.76 -6.44 10.01
CA ILE A 101 -1.11 -7.59 10.63
C ILE A 101 -0.47 -7.19 11.97
N LEU A 102 0.22 -6.06 12.04
CA LEU A 102 0.85 -5.58 13.27
C LEU A 102 -0.16 -5.16 14.33
N TYR A 103 -1.19 -4.40 13.92
CA TYR A 103 -2.13 -3.75 14.83
C TYR A 103 -3.26 -4.68 15.29
N GLU A 104 -3.95 -5.37 14.37
CA GLU A 104 -5.13 -6.18 14.71
C GLU A 104 -4.77 -7.64 15.01
N ILE A 105 -3.79 -8.23 14.30
CA ILE A 105 -3.46 -9.67 14.44
C ILE A 105 -2.43 -9.87 15.55
N LEU A 106 -1.25 -9.26 15.43
CA LEU A 106 -0.13 -9.41 16.37
C LEU A 106 -0.30 -8.58 17.64
N LYS A 107 -1.18 -7.56 17.62
CA LYS A 107 -1.45 -6.64 18.73
C LYS A 107 -0.20 -5.93 19.26
N MET A 108 0.78 -5.71 18.39
CA MET A 108 2.04 -5.04 18.72
C MET A 108 1.90 -3.53 18.47
N ARG A 109 1.17 -2.83 19.36
CA ARG A 109 0.76 -1.43 19.16
C ARG A 109 1.93 -0.49 18.87
N GLU A 110 3.01 -0.59 19.64
CA GLU A 110 4.18 0.30 19.48
C GLU A 110 4.85 0.13 18.11
N LEU A 111 4.95 -1.11 17.61
CA LEU A 111 5.48 -1.38 16.27
C LEU A 111 4.52 -0.91 15.18
N ALA A 112 3.20 -1.07 15.37
CA ALA A 112 2.22 -0.58 14.41
C ALA A 112 2.27 0.94 14.28
N ILE A 113 2.44 1.67 15.40
CA ILE A 113 2.62 3.14 15.40
C ILE A 113 3.93 3.52 14.71
N ALA A 114 5.04 2.86 15.06
CA ALA A 114 6.33 3.11 14.44
C ALA A 114 6.29 2.87 12.93
N PHE A 115 5.61 1.80 12.49
CA PHE A 115 5.43 1.47 11.08
C PHE A 115 4.50 2.46 10.36
N PHE A 116 3.46 2.96 11.02
CA PHE A 116 2.58 3.97 10.45
C PHE A 116 3.30 5.31 10.21
N LEU A 117 4.31 5.62 11.01
CA LEU A 117 5.10 6.87 10.93
C LEU A 117 6.34 6.78 10.04
N SER A 118 6.73 5.58 9.59
CA SER A 118 7.90 5.36 8.73
C SER A 118 7.61 5.64 7.27
#